data_AF-A0A1R3KKP8-F1
#
_entry.id   AF-A0A1R3KKP8-F1
#
_cell.length_a   1.000
_cell.length_b   1.000
_cell.length_c   1.000
_cell.angle_alpha   90.00
_cell.angle_beta   90.00
_cell.angle_gamma   90.00
#
_symmetry.space_group_name_H-M   'P 1'
#
loop_
_entity.id
_entity.type
_entity.pdbx_description
1 polymer ?
#
loop_
_entity_poly.entity_id
_entity_poly.type
_entity_poly.pdbx_seq_one_letter_code
_entity_poly.pdbx_strand_id
1 'polypeptide(L)'
;MTGLKVLSLGGNMFSGSVPGSLRNLTELETLNFGHNNLTGSLPEEIMGLSNLSTLDLSGNNFSGEISAGIGNLSQVVVLNLSANGFSGKMPTSLGNLFKLTTLDLSKQKLSGELPLELSVPIPFEVIYRELLAFFDLRSLVVLSLSNNHVSGEIPPELGNCTELEVLELGSNSLTGHIPADLSRLARLK
;
A
#
# COMPACT_ATOMS: atom_id res chain seq x y z
N MET A 1 -13.42 -0.99 -24.79
CA MET A 1 -12.82 -2.30 -24.44
C MET A 1 -13.34 -2.68 -23.06
N THR A 2 -14.40 -3.47 -22.97
CA THR A 2 -15.10 -3.75 -21.69
C THR A 2 -14.68 -5.07 -21.03
N GLY A 3 -13.66 -5.76 -21.53
CA GLY A 3 -13.20 -7.04 -20.96
C GLY A 3 -11.68 -7.17 -20.83
N LEU A 4 -10.96 -6.04 -20.75
CA LEU A 4 -9.51 -6.09 -20.57
C LEU A 4 -9.21 -6.42 -19.10
N LYS A 5 -8.57 -7.56 -18.86
CA LYS A 5 -8.17 -8.01 -17.52
C LYS A 5 -6.75 -7.61 -17.14
N VAL A 6 -5.86 -7.51 -18.12
CA VAL A 6 -4.45 -7.20 -17.89
C VAL A 6 -4.04 -6.04 -18.80
N LEU A 7 -3.52 -4.99 -18.19
CA LEU A 7 -2.87 -3.89 -18.88
C LEU A 7 -1.46 -3.74 -18.32
N SER A 8 -0.46 -4.15 -19.11
CA SER A 8 0.95 -4.10 -18.73
C SER A 8 1.74 -3.27 -19.74
N LEU A 9 2.18 -2.09 -19.30
CA LEU A 9 2.95 -1.12 -20.08
C LEU A 9 4.29 -0.77 -19.40
N GLY A 10 4.72 -1.57 -18.42
CA GLY A 10 5.93 -1.29 -17.66
C GLY A 10 7.22 -1.33 -18.49
N GLY A 11 8.26 -0.63 -18.04
CA GLY A 11 9.58 -0.59 -18.68
C GLY A 11 9.62 0.19 -20.01
N ASN A 12 8.88 1.29 -20.08
CA ASN A 12 8.79 2.15 -21.28
C ASN A 12 9.15 3.61 -20.94
N MET A 13 8.92 4.53 -21.88
CA MET A 13 9.14 5.96 -21.72
C MET A 13 7.83 6.76 -21.69
N PHE A 14 6.71 6.14 -21.28
CA PHE A 14 5.43 6.84 -21.22
C PHE A 14 5.51 8.01 -20.22
N SER A 15 4.92 9.15 -20.58
CA SER A 15 4.94 10.38 -19.78
C SER A 15 3.55 11.01 -19.70
N GLY A 16 3.42 12.07 -18.91
CA GLY A 16 2.14 12.70 -18.60
C GLY A 16 1.42 12.01 -17.44
N SER A 17 0.16 12.37 -17.20
CA SER A 17 -0.66 11.76 -16.16
C SER A 17 -1.40 10.53 -16.66
N VAL A 18 -1.75 9.64 -15.74
CA VAL A 18 -2.65 8.53 -16.05
C VAL A 18 -4.04 9.08 -16.38
N PRO A 19 -4.63 8.72 -17.53
CA PRO A 19 -5.91 9.28 -17.95
C PRO A 19 -7.06 8.71 -17.11
N GLY A 20 -7.97 9.58 -16.64
CA GLY A 20 -9.15 9.17 -15.85
C GLY A 20 -10.11 8.23 -16.59
N SER A 21 -10.01 8.13 -17.92
CA SER A 21 -10.76 7.14 -18.72
C SER A 21 -10.42 5.69 -18.37
N LEU A 22 -9.32 5.43 -17.65
CA LEU A 22 -8.93 4.11 -17.18
C LEU A 22 -9.99 3.47 -16.27
N ARG A 23 -10.80 4.29 -15.58
CA ARG A 23 -11.95 3.80 -14.77
C ARG A 23 -12.94 2.93 -15.54
N ASN A 24 -12.99 3.08 -16.87
CA ASN A 24 -13.93 2.33 -17.71
C ASN A 24 -13.50 0.87 -17.93
N LEU A 25 -12.29 0.48 -17.50
CA LEU A 25 -11.78 -0.88 -17.57
C LEU A 25 -12.22 -1.67 -16.32
N THR A 26 -13.53 -1.80 -16.11
CA THR A 26 -14.10 -2.36 -14.88
C THR A 26 -13.76 -3.83 -14.61
N GLU A 27 -13.30 -4.57 -15.63
CA GLU A 27 -12.83 -5.96 -15.50
C GLU A 27 -11.32 -6.08 -15.27
N LEU A 28 -10.60 -4.97 -15.08
CA LEU A 28 -9.14 -4.98 -14.94
C LEU A 28 -8.73 -5.62 -13.61
N GLU A 29 -7.92 -6.66 -13.70
CA GLU A 29 -7.36 -7.42 -12.58
C GLU A 29 -5.89 -7.07 -12.35
N THR A 30 -5.15 -6.69 -13.40
CA THR A 30 -3.74 -6.30 -13.32
C THR A 30 -3.48 -5.00 -14.08
N LEU A 31 -2.90 -4.04 -13.37
CA LEU A 31 -2.42 -2.77 -13.92
C LEU A 31 -0.93 -2.62 -13.59
N ASN A 32 -0.08 -2.73 -14.61
CA ASN A 32 1.36 -2.53 -14.48
C ASN A 32 1.81 -1.37 -15.38
N PHE A 33 2.15 -0.24 -14.76
CA PHE A 33 2.79 0.91 -15.38
C PHE A 33 4.21 1.17 -14.82
N GLY A 34 4.81 0.19 -14.13
CA GLY A 34 6.10 0.35 -13.48
C GLY A 34 7.22 0.76 -14.45
N HIS A 35 8.23 1.47 -13.97
CA HIS A 35 9.40 1.90 -14.75
C HIS A 35 9.02 2.69 -16.01
N ASN A 36 8.40 3.86 -15.81
CA ASN A 36 8.04 4.82 -16.85
C ASN A 36 8.36 6.26 -16.38
N ASN A 37 7.95 7.27 -17.14
CA ASN A 37 8.09 8.69 -16.82
C ASN A 37 6.73 9.34 -16.48
N LEU A 38 5.77 8.57 -15.96
CA LEU A 38 4.43 9.07 -15.62
C LEU A 38 4.51 10.04 -14.44
N THR A 39 3.64 11.04 -14.44
CA THR A 39 3.63 12.18 -13.51
C THR A 39 2.23 12.42 -12.93
N GLY A 40 2.13 13.37 -12.01
CA GLY A 40 0.86 13.77 -11.39
C GLY A 40 0.61 13.04 -10.07
N SER A 41 -0.60 13.18 -9.54
CA SER A 41 -1.03 12.43 -8.35
C SER A 41 -1.58 11.06 -8.71
N LEU A 42 -1.73 10.20 -7.71
CA LEU A 42 -2.44 8.93 -7.86
C LEU A 42 -3.91 9.24 -8.23
N PRO A 43 -4.41 8.83 -9.41
CA PRO A 43 -5.76 9.16 -9.85
C PRO A 43 -6.81 8.48 -8.96
N GLU A 44 -7.80 9.24 -8.50
CA GLU A 44 -8.95 8.67 -7.77
C GLU A 44 -9.73 7.67 -8.64
N GLU A 45 -9.66 7.83 -9.96
CA GLU A 45 -10.29 6.95 -10.93
C GLU A 45 -9.80 5.50 -10.86
N ILE A 46 -8.52 5.27 -10.49
CA ILE A 46 -8.00 3.91 -10.28
C ILE A 46 -8.69 3.25 -9.09
N MET A 47 -9.10 4.03 -8.07
CA MET A 47 -9.76 3.52 -6.86
C MET A 47 -11.16 2.95 -7.13
N GLY A 48 -11.72 3.19 -8.32
CA GLY A 48 -12.96 2.59 -8.79
C GLY A 48 -12.80 1.21 -9.44
N LEU A 49 -11.57 0.73 -9.66
CA LEU A 49 -11.28 -0.57 -10.28
C LEU A 49 -11.40 -1.69 -9.24
N SER A 50 -12.64 -2.03 -8.87
CA SER A 50 -12.94 -2.96 -7.78
C SER A 50 -12.44 -4.40 -7.99
N ASN A 51 -12.11 -4.80 -9.22
CA ASN A 51 -11.56 -6.12 -9.54
C ASN A 51 -10.03 -6.17 -9.50
N LEU A 52 -9.36 -5.03 -9.27
CA LEU A 52 -7.91 -4.94 -9.35
C LEU A 52 -7.27 -5.77 -8.25
N SER A 53 -6.41 -6.71 -8.64
CA SER A 53 -5.66 -7.58 -7.76
C SER A 53 -4.17 -7.19 -7.70
N THR A 54 -3.62 -6.67 -8.79
CA THR A 54 -2.23 -6.21 -8.86
C THR A 54 -2.18 -4.78 -9.38
N LEU A 55 -1.56 -3.89 -8.60
CA LEU A 55 -1.26 -2.51 -9.00
C LEU A 55 0.24 -2.26 -8.84
N ASP A 56 0.92 -2.06 -9.97
CA ASP A 56 2.33 -1.67 -10.01
C ASP A 56 2.49 -0.33 -10.72
N LEU A 57 2.86 0.69 -9.96
CA LEU A 57 3.17 2.05 -10.42
C LEU A 57 4.63 2.42 -10.12
N SER A 58 5.46 1.44 -9.78
CA SER A 58 6.81 1.68 -9.29
C SER A 58 7.70 2.41 -10.29
N GLY A 59 8.74 3.11 -9.83
CA GLY A 59 9.74 3.72 -10.71
C GLY A 59 9.14 4.72 -11.71
N ASN A 60 8.34 5.65 -11.22
CA ASN A 60 7.72 6.74 -11.98
C ASN A 60 7.99 8.08 -11.27
N ASN A 61 7.38 9.16 -11.76
CA ASN A 61 7.47 10.51 -11.20
C ASN A 61 6.14 10.96 -10.57
N PHE A 62 5.36 10.04 -9.97
CA PHE A 62 4.14 10.40 -9.24
C PHE A 62 4.48 11.23 -8.00
N SER A 63 3.54 12.08 -7.56
CA SER A 63 3.72 13.03 -6.45
C SER A 63 2.41 13.29 -5.71
N GLY A 64 2.45 14.12 -4.66
CA GLY A 64 1.28 14.36 -3.81
C GLY A 64 1.08 13.25 -2.78
N GLU A 65 -0.09 13.23 -2.14
CA GLU A 65 -0.40 12.26 -1.10
C GLU A 65 -1.02 10.97 -1.68
N ILE A 66 -0.83 9.85 -0.96
CA ILE A 66 -1.59 8.64 -1.23
C ILE A 66 -3.00 8.85 -0.65
N SER A 67 -3.99 9.04 -1.53
CA SER A 67 -5.38 9.28 -1.13
C SER A 67 -5.94 8.12 -0.30
N ALA A 68 -6.80 8.45 0.68
CA ALA A 68 -7.54 7.45 1.45
C ALA A 68 -8.43 6.54 0.60
N GLY A 69 -8.76 6.95 -0.65
CA GLY A 69 -9.46 6.11 -1.62
C GLY A 69 -8.74 4.79 -1.94
N ILE A 70 -7.44 4.66 -1.65
CA ILE A 70 -6.69 3.41 -1.82
C ILE A 70 -7.35 2.21 -1.13
N GLY A 71 -8.02 2.43 0.00
CA GLY A 71 -8.74 1.39 0.74
C GLY A 71 -9.96 0.81 0.01
N ASN A 72 -10.42 1.42 -1.10
CA ASN A 72 -11.50 0.88 -1.92
C ASN A 72 -11.05 -0.33 -2.77
N LEU A 73 -9.75 -0.50 -2.98
CA LEU A 73 -9.17 -1.58 -3.78
C LEU A 73 -9.12 -2.91 -3.00
N SER A 74 -10.23 -3.32 -2.40
CA SER A 74 -10.34 -4.47 -1.50
C SER A 74 -9.91 -5.83 -2.07
N GLN A 75 -9.73 -5.94 -3.40
CA GLN A 75 -9.26 -7.15 -4.07
C GLN A 75 -7.73 -7.19 -4.24
N VAL A 76 -7.02 -6.11 -3.92
CA VAL A 76 -5.57 -6.00 -4.16
C VAL A 76 -4.79 -6.94 -3.27
N VAL A 77 -3.94 -7.72 -3.92
CA VAL A 77 -2.99 -8.67 -3.34
C VAL A 77 -1.56 -8.10 -3.40
N VAL A 78 -1.26 -7.33 -4.43
CA VAL A 78 0.05 -6.69 -4.64
C VAL A 78 -0.14 -5.21 -4.93
N LEU A 79 0.41 -4.37 -4.07
CA LEU A 79 0.48 -2.91 -4.22
C LEU A 79 1.94 -2.46 -4.21
N ASN A 80 2.45 -2.07 -5.38
CA ASN A 80 3.80 -1.52 -5.51
C ASN A 80 3.73 -0.08 -6.02
N LEU A 81 4.05 0.86 -5.13
CA LEU A 81 4.15 2.28 -5.46
C LEU A 81 5.59 2.79 -5.38
N SER A 82 6.56 1.91 -5.14
CA SER A 82 7.94 2.24 -4.82
C SER A 82 8.64 3.14 -5.84
N ALA A 83 9.71 3.83 -5.41
CA ALA A 83 10.49 4.71 -6.29
C ALA A 83 9.63 5.74 -7.05
N ASN A 84 8.87 6.52 -6.30
CA ASN A 84 8.08 7.67 -6.75
C ASN A 84 8.34 8.86 -5.80
N GLY A 85 7.58 9.95 -5.97
CA GLY A 85 7.65 11.16 -5.14
C GLY A 85 6.45 11.37 -4.21
N PHE A 86 5.72 10.31 -3.84
CA PHE A 86 4.58 10.45 -2.91
C PHE A 86 5.04 10.98 -1.55
N SER A 87 4.23 11.85 -0.94
CA SER A 87 4.54 12.55 0.31
C SER A 87 3.38 12.51 1.29
N GLY A 88 3.58 13.08 2.48
CA GLY A 88 2.57 13.10 3.52
C GLY A 88 2.50 11.77 4.27
N LYS A 89 1.41 11.57 5.02
CA LYS A 89 1.21 10.38 5.85
C LYS A 89 0.68 9.20 5.05
N MET A 90 0.98 7.99 5.51
CA MET A 90 0.28 6.81 5.02
C MET A 90 -1.20 6.87 5.43
N PRO A 91 -2.16 6.66 4.52
CA PRO A 91 -3.57 6.67 4.88
C PRO A 91 -3.91 5.41 5.68
N THR A 92 -4.68 5.57 6.76
CA THR A 92 -5.13 4.46 7.61
C THR A 92 -5.99 3.45 6.86
N SER A 93 -6.61 3.87 5.75
CA SER A 93 -7.41 3.00 4.87
C SER A 93 -6.59 1.91 4.15
N LEU A 94 -5.25 1.94 4.19
CA LEU A 94 -4.43 0.78 3.79
C LEU A 94 -4.77 -0.48 4.59
N GLY A 95 -5.23 -0.34 5.85
CA GLY A 95 -5.73 -1.46 6.66
C GLY A 95 -6.97 -2.15 6.07
N ASN A 96 -7.69 -1.52 5.13
CA ASN A 96 -8.84 -2.15 4.45
C ASN A 96 -8.44 -3.18 3.38
N LEU A 97 -7.15 -3.24 3.02
CA LEU A 97 -6.66 -4.14 1.98
C LEU A 97 -6.38 -5.54 2.55
N PHE A 98 -7.40 -6.20 3.10
CA PHE A 98 -7.28 -7.47 3.84
C PHE A 98 -6.71 -8.65 3.02
N LYS A 99 -6.64 -8.54 1.68
CA LYS A 99 -6.00 -9.52 0.80
C LYS A 99 -4.53 -9.22 0.49
N LEU A 100 -4.02 -8.09 0.97
CA LEU A 100 -2.70 -7.59 0.60
C LEU A 100 -1.60 -8.49 1.16
N THR A 101 -0.80 -9.04 0.25
CA THR A 101 0.36 -9.87 0.57
C THR A 101 1.66 -9.09 0.38
N THR A 102 1.67 -8.12 -0.53
CA THR A 102 2.85 -7.30 -0.82
C THR A 102 2.47 -5.84 -0.81
N LEU A 103 3.09 -5.09 0.10
CA LEU A 103 3.05 -3.64 0.16
C LEU A 103 4.47 -3.07 0.03
N ASP A 104 4.75 -2.43 -1.09
CA ASP A 104 6.00 -1.72 -1.31
C ASP A 104 5.75 -0.23 -1.53
N LEU A 105 6.05 0.57 -0.50
CA LEU A 105 6.05 2.04 -0.51
C LEU A 105 7.47 2.58 -0.30
N SER A 106 8.50 1.79 -0.62
CA SER A 106 9.88 2.22 -0.45
C SER A 106 10.25 3.37 -1.41
N LYS A 107 11.29 4.13 -1.05
CA LYS A 107 11.87 5.21 -1.88
C LYS A 107 10.81 6.25 -2.27
N GLN A 108 10.09 6.77 -1.29
CA GLN A 108 9.17 7.90 -1.43
C GLN A 108 9.64 9.07 -0.56
N LYS A 109 8.73 10.03 -0.33
CA LYS A 109 8.87 11.12 0.64
C LYS A 109 7.81 11.01 1.75
N LEU A 110 7.37 9.79 2.07
CA LEU A 110 6.34 9.56 3.10
C LEU A 110 6.88 9.95 4.48
N SER A 111 6.01 10.49 5.32
CA SER A 111 6.33 10.97 6.67
C SER A 111 5.23 10.59 7.67
N GLY A 112 5.42 10.95 8.93
CA GLY A 112 4.52 10.55 10.01
C GLY A 112 4.77 9.12 10.47
N GLU A 113 3.85 8.61 11.29
CA GLU A 113 4.01 7.33 11.98
C GLU A 113 3.45 6.17 11.18
N LEU A 114 3.86 4.95 11.54
CA LEU A 114 3.24 3.71 11.06
C LEU A 114 1.80 3.63 11.59
N PRO A 115 0.78 3.54 10.73
CA PRO A 115 -0.60 3.42 11.19
C PRO A 115 -0.79 2.09 11.92
N LEU A 116 -1.35 2.16 13.14
CA LEU A 116 -1.67 0.98 13.96
C LEU A 116 -2.67 0.06 13.25
N GLU A 117 -3.49 0.64 12.38
CA GLU A 117 -4.47 -0.02 11.51
C GLU A 117 -3.83 -1.01 10.51
N LEU A 118 -2.51 -1.04 10.36
CA LEU A 118 -1.85 -2.11 9.61
C LEU A 118 -1.86 -3.46 10.37
N SER A 119 -2.12 -3.45 11.68
CA SER A 119 -1.77 -4.59 12.54
C SER A 119 -2.66 -4.82 13.78
N VAL A 120 -3.66 -3.97 14.01
CA VAL A 120 -4.60 -4.08 15.13
C VAL A 120 -5.93 -4.72 14.70
N PRO A 121 -6.23 -5.96 15.13
CA PRO A 121 -7.62 -6.40 15.17
C PRO A 121 -8.35 -5.62 16.27
N ILE A 122 -9.32 -4.76 15.91
CA ILE A 122 -10.12 -4.07 16.93
C ILE A 122 -10.95 -5.12 17.71
N PRO A 123 -10.89 -5.13 19.06
CA PRO A 123 -11.67 -6.04 19.88
C PRO A 123 -13.18 -5.85 19.68
N PHE A 124 -13.90 -6.97 19.69
CA PHE A 124 -15.35 -7.13 19.50
C PHE A 124 -16.23 -6.33 20.50
N GLU A 125 -15.65 -5.67 21.51
CA GLU A 125 -16.37 -4.96 22.59
C GLU A 125 -16.72 -3.50 22.25
N VAL A 126 -16.34 -2.97 21.07
CA VAL A 126 -16.77 -1.64 20.57
C VAL A 126 -17.73 -1.79 19.38
N ILE A 127 -18.61 -2.78 19.43
CA ILE A 127 -19.68 -2.98 18.43
C ILE A 127 -20.92 -2.20 18.87
N TYR A 128 -20.89 -0.88 18.78
CA TYR A 128 -22.13 -0.12 18.64
C TYR A 128 -21.91 1.09 17.73
N ARG A 129 -22.52 0.97 16.53
CA ARG A 129 -22.93 2.02 15.58
C ARG A 129 -21.94 2.36 14.45
N GLU A 130 -22.11 1.61 13.36
CA GLU A 130 -21.86 2.02 11.96
C GLU A 130 -20.41 2.30 11.56
N LEU A 131 -19.60 1.25 11.32
CA LEU A 131 -19.02 0.93 10.01
C LEU A 131 -18.11 -0.29 10.15
N LEU A 132 -18.34 -1.31 9.32
CA LEU A 132 -17.48 -2.48 9.20
C LEU A 132 -16.19 -2.09 8.48
N ALA A 133 -15.06 -2.10 9.19
CA ALA A 133 -13.75 -2.30 8.59
C ALA A 133 -12.86 -3.01 9.62
N PHE A 134 -12.61 -4.29 9.38
CA PHE A 134 -11.59 -5.05 10.12
C PHE A 134 -10.23 -4.65 9.54
N PHE A 135 -9.42 -3.93 10.31
CA PHE A 135 -8.11 -3.43 9.89
C PHE A 135 -7.01 -4.44 10.24
N ASP A 136 -6.90 -5.52 9.47
CA ASP A 136 -6.04 -6.63 9.83
C ASP A 136 -5.29 -7.21 8.62
N LEU A 137 -4.05 -6.78 8.42
CA LEU A 137 -3.18 -7.25 7.34
C LEU A 137 -2.40 -8.51 7.72
N ARG A 138 -3.07 -9.53 8.28
CA ARG A 138 -2.40 -10.82 8.60
C ARG A 138 -1.91 -11.56 7.37
N SER A 139 -2.46 -11.23 6.20
CA SER A 139 -2.05 -11.78 4.91
C SER A 139 -0.72 -11.22 4.40
N LEU A 140 -0.17 -10.18 5.05
CA LEU A 140 1.02 -9.49 4.58
C LEU A 140 2.26 -10.38 4.71
N VAL A 141 2.94 -10.56 3.58
CA VAL A 141 4.19 -11.33 3.44
C VAL A 141 5.38 -10.38 3.26
N VAL A 142 5.18 -9.28 2.54
CA VAL A 142 6.21 -8.27 2.28
C VAL A 142 5.69 -6.89 2.67
N LEU A 143 6.42 -6.24 3.57
CA LEU A 143 6.26 -4.83 3.92
C LEU A 143 7.60 -4.10 3.69
N SER A 144 7.66 -3.26 2.66
CA SER A 144 8.80 -2.36 2.45
C SER A 144 8.38 -0.90 2.52
N LEU A 145 8.98 -0.19 3.47
CA LEU A 145 8.86 1.25 3.68
C LEU A 145 10.23 1.93 3.68
N SER A 146 11.26 1.22 3.23
CA SER A 146 12.63 1.71 3.30
C SER A 146 12.82 2.99 2.50
N ASN A 147 13.77 3.83 2.90
CA ASN A 147 14.09 5.09 2.20
C ASN A 147 12.90 6.06 2.14
N ASN A 148 12.43 6.46 3.32
CA ASN A 148 11.35 7.43 3.52
C ASN A 148 11.72 8.38 4.68
N HIS A 149 10.76 9.19 5.14
CA HIS A 149 10.85 10.04 6.33
C HIS A 149 9.90 9.56 7.44
N VAL A 150 9.57 8.27 7.48
CA VAL A 150 8.68 7.70 8.50
C VAL A 150 9.31 7.90 9.89
N SER A 151 8.53 8.38 10.84
CA SER A 151 8.96 8.75 12.19
C SER A 151 8.15 8.00 13.25
N GLY A 152 8.43 8.25 14.53
CA GLY A 152 7.77 7.56 15.64
C GLY A 152 8.35 6.18 15.90
N GLU A 153 7.67 5.40 16.72
CA GLU A 153 8.12 4.06 17.10
C GLU A 153 7.57 2.98 16.15
N ILE A 154 8.21 1.81 16.14
CA ILE A 154 7.65 0.64 15.48
C ILE A 154 6.52 0.12 16.38
N PRO A 155 5.28 -0.03 15.88
CA PRO A 155 4.18 -0.53 16.70
C PRO A 155 4.41 -2.00 17.05
N PRO A 156 4.31 -2.40 18.34
CA PRO A 156 4.41 -3.80 18.76
C PRO A 156 3.43 -4.72 18.03
N GLU A 157 2.28 -4.19 17.64
CA GLU A 157 1.22 -4.91 16.94
C GLU A 157 1.67 -5.45 15.58
N LEU A 158 2.73 -4.89 14.98
CA LEU A 158 3.33 -5.45 13.77
C LEU A 158 3.76 -6.92 13.96
N GLY A 159 4.01 -7.36 15.19
CA GLY A 159 4.21 -8.77 15.56
C GLY A 159 2.99 -9.69 15.32
N ASN A 160 1.81 -9.14 15.01
CA ASN A 160 0.61 -9.89 14.61
C ASN A 160 0.60 -10.31 13.14
N CYS A 161 1.44 -9.72 12.28
CA CYS A 161 1.57 -10.08 10.87
C CYS A 161 2.39 -11.36 10.71
N THR A 162 1.93 -12.48 11.26
CA THR A 162 2.72 -13.73 11.38
C THR A 162 3.12 -14.38 10.06
N GLU A 163 2.52 -13.96 8.95
CA GLU A 163 2.88 -14.40 7.59
C GLU A 163 4.08 -13.61 7.00
N LEU A 164 4.54 -12.55 7.67
CA LEU A 164 5.56 -11.65 7.17
C LEU A 164 6.91 -12.36 7.01
N GLU A 165 7.43 -12.33 5.78
CA GLU A 165 8.74 -12.87 5.40
C GLU A 165 9.78 -11.77 5.19
N VAL A 166 9.33 -10.58 4.78
CA VAL A 166 10.21 -9.44 4.49
C VAL A 166 9.67 -8.19 5.18
N LEU A 167 10.49 -7.62 6.07
CA LEU A 167 10.23 -6.36 6.76
C LEU A 167 11.37 -5.39 6.54
N GLU A 168 11.17 -4.39 5.70
CA GLU A 168 12.18 -3.39 5.36
C GLU A 168 11.77 -2.00 5.83
N LEU A 169 12.32 -1.57 6.96
CA LEU A 169 12.07 -0.24 7.56
C LEU A 169 13.30 0.68 7.51
N GLY A 170 14.40 0.24 6.89
CA GLY A 170 15.68 0.96 6.87
C GLY A 170 15.62 2.34 6.19
N SER A 171 16.59 3.22 6.50
CA SER A 171 16.65 4.59 5.95
C SER A 171 15.36 5.38 6.18
N ASN A 172 14.97 5.52 7.45
CA ASN A 172 13.83 6.30 7.94
C ASN A 172 14.25 7.14 9.16
N SER A 173 13.30 7.87 9.75
CA SER A 173 13.45 8.67 10.97
C SER A 173 12.81 8.00 12.20
N LEU A 174 12.76 6.67 12.23
CA LEU A 174 12.16 5.90 13.32
C LEU A 174 12.96 6.08 14.63
N THR A 175 12.23 6.08 15.74
CA THR A 175 12.77 6.28 17.10
C THR A 175 12.28 5.18 18.05
N GLY A 176 12.64 5.28 19.33
CA GLY A 176 12.21 4.34 20.35
C GLY A 176 12.97 3.01 20.30
N HIS A 177 12.32 1.96 20.78
CA HIS A 177 12.92 0.63 20.89
C HIS A 177 12.40 -0.29 19.78
N ILE A 178 13.15 -1.35 19.48
CA ILE A 178 12.65 -2.45 18.65
C ILE A 178 11.68 -3.28 19.51
N PRO A 179 10.39 -3.42 19.14
CA PRO A 179 9.42 -4.15 19.94
C PRO A 179 9.78 -5.63 20.04
N ALA A 180 9.67 -6.21 21.25
CA ALA A 180 9.92 -7.62 21.48
C ALA A 180 8.94 -8.52 20.70
N ASP A 181 7.73 -8.01 20.40
CA ASP A 181 6.69 -8.69 19.63
C ASP A 181 7.11 -9.08 18.22
N LEU A 182 8.12 -8.41 17.64
CA LEU A 182 8.70 -8.83 16.35
C LEU A 182 9.29 -10.25 16.41
N SER A 183 9.60 -10.77 17.61
CA SER A 183 10.01 -12.18 17.79
C SER A 183 8.93 -13.20 17.41
N ARG A 184 7.66 -12.77 17.29
CA ARG A 184 6.55 -13.62 16.83
C ARG A 184 6.55 -13.84 15.31
N LEU A 185 7.31 -13.03 14.57
CA LEU A 185 7.41 -13.10 13.11
C LEU A 185 8.35 -14.23 12.67
N ALA A 186 7.93 -15.46 12.91
CA ALA A 186 8.75 -16.67 12.70
C ALA A 186 9.13 -16.97 11.24
N ARG A 187 8.58 -16.21 10.28
CA ARG A 187 8.83 -16.38 8.84
C ARG A 187 9.81 -15.37 8.24
N LEU A 188 10.28 -14.39 9.02
CA LEU A 188 11.26 -13.41 8.54
C LEU A 188 12.54 -14.10 8.04
N LYS A 189 13.03 -13.68 6.87
CA LYS A 189 14.21 -14.22 6.20
C LYS A 189 15.41 -13.29 6.27
#